data_AF-A0A3G6UTA1-F1
#
_entry.id   AF-A0A3G6UTA1-F1
#
_cell.length_a   1.000
_cell.length_b   1.000
_cell.length_c   1.000
_cell.angle_alpha   90.00
_cell.angle_beta   90.00
_cell.angle_gamma   90.00
#
_symmetry.space_group_name_H-M   'P 1'
#
loop_
_entity.id
_entity.type
_entity.pdbx_description
1 polymer ?
#
loop_
_entity_poly.entity_id
_entity_poly.type
_entity_poly.pdbx_seq_one_letter_code
_entity_poly.pdbx_strand_id
1 'polypeptide(L)' 'MQNDKIRTMLCIPGRNCPGDKNITAKVIDGEDTKFFAFGPYNSNSHIVHMLPRLIMDSKSKRRRQNS' A
#
# COMPACT_ATOMS: atom_id res chain seq x y z
N MET A 1 -21.38 -14.22 3.91
CA MET A 1 -20.35 -13.93 2.89
C MET A 1 -19.65 -12.65 3.30
N GLN A 2 -18.49 -12.74 3.96
CA GLN A 2 -17.74 -11.56 4.35
C GLN A 2 -17.08 -10.99 3.10
N ASN A 3 -17.51 -9.80 2.68
CA ASN A 3 -16.79 -9.02 1.69
C ASN A 3 -15.46 -8.58 2.35
N ASP A 4 -14.37 -9.27 2.02
CA ASP A 4 -12.99 -8.81 2.28
C ASP A 4 -12.76 -7.48 1.56
N LYS A 5 -13.30 -6.39 2.10
CA LYS A 5 -13.08 -5.03 1.60
C LYS A 5 -11.68 -4.63 2.02
N ILE A 6 -10.75 -4.77 1.09
CA ILE A 6 -9.43 -4.16 1.20
C ILE A 6 -9.62 -2.65 1.37
N ARG A 7 -9.16 -2.11 2.49
CA ARG A 7 -9.22 -0.68 2.78
C ARG A 7 -7.84 -0.07 2.58
N THR A 8 -7.72 0.87 1.65
CA THR A 8 -6.47 1.57 1.37
C THR A 8 -6.56 3.02 1.80
N MET A 9 -5.54 3.50 2.50
CA MET A 9 -5.37 4.90 2.91
C MET A 9 -4.02 5.41 2.40
N LEU A 10 -4.04 6.53 1.68
CA LEU A 10 -2.84 7.19 1.21
C LEU A 10 -2.46 8.31 2.18
N CYS A 11 -1.27 8.23 2.74
CA CYS A 11 -0.64 9.27 3.53
C CYS A 11 0.24 10.11 2.60
N ILE A 12 -0.24 11.31 2.28
CA ILE A 12 0.48 12.26 1.41
C ILE A 12 1.18 13.28 2.33
N PRO A 13 2.51 13.44 2.26
CA PRO A 13 3.21 14.40 3.08
C PRO A 13 2.73 15.83 2.77
N GLY A 14 2.38 16.57 3.82
CA GLY A 14 1.95 17.97 3.70
C GLY A 14 3.09 18.90 3.27
N ARG A 15 2.74 20.14 2.88
CA ARG A 15 3.71 21.16 2.42
C ARG A 15 4.86 21.41 3.41
N ASN A 16 4.63 21.19 4.71
CA ASN A 16 5.60 21.46 5.77
C ASN A 16 6.41 20.23 6.21
N CYS A 17 6.39 19.12 5.46
CA CYS A 17 7.19 17.95 5.80
C CYS A 17 8.65 18.16 5.36
N PRO A 18 9.62 18.29 6.31
CA PRO A 18 11.02 18.46 5.96
C PRO A 18 11.61 17.08 5.62
N GLY A 19 11.69 16.75 4.34
CA GLY A 19 12.29 15.50 3.87
C GLY A 19 11.79 15.04 2.50
N ASP A 20 12.34 13.92 2.01
CA ASP A 20 11.88 13.23 0.80
C ASP A 20 10.38 12.95 0.91
N LYS A 21 9.61 13.51 -0.04
CA LYS A 21 8.14 13.48 -0.06
C LYS A 21 7.61 12.10 -0.46
N ASN A 22 7.97 11.07 0.29
CA ASN A 22 7.52 9.72 0.03
C ASN A 22 6.04 9.61 0.38
N ILE A 23 5.25 9.08 -0.56
CA ILE A 23 3.84 8.78 -0.33
C ILE A 23 3.79 7.39 0.29
N THR A 24 3.05 7.23 1.39
CA THR A 24 2.88 5.91 2.01
C THR A 24 1.44 5.45 1.86
N ALA A 25 1.23 4.24 1.35
CA ALA A 25 -0.07 3.59 1.33
C ALA A 25 -0.17 2.60 2.49
N LYS A 26 -1.14 2.81 3.38
CA LYS A 26 -1.57 1.82 4.37
C LYS A 26 -2.70 1.00 3.76
N VAL A 27 -2.48 -0.31 3.63
CA VAL A 27 -3.47 -1.27 3.16
C VAL A 27 -3.88 -2.16 4.32
N ILE A 28 -5.19 -2.24 4.57
CA ILE A 28 -5.79 -3.11 5.57
C ILE A 28 -6.62 -4.16 4.82
N ASP A 29 -6.31 -5.42 5.06
CA ASP A 29 -6.91 -6.59 4.42
C ASP A 29 -7.29 -7.58 5.52
N GLY A 30 -8.55 -7.51 5.98
CA GLY A 30 -8.97 -8.21 7.20
C GLY A 30 -8.17 -7.74 8.42
N GLU A 31 -7.45 -8.67 9.06
CA GLU A 31 -6.58 -8.39 10.21
C GLU A 31 -5.15 -7.96 9.80
N ASP A 32 -4.78 -8.14 8.53
CA ASP A 32 -3.45 -7.80 8.04
C ASP A 32 -3.35 -6.32 7.67
N THR A 33 -2.34 -5.65 8.22
CA THR A 33 -1.97 -4.28 7.82
C THR A 33 -0.62 -4.29 7.11
N LYS A 34 -0.55 -3.68 5.92
CA LYS A 34 0.68 -3.51 5.14
C LYS A 34 0.92 -2.06 4.80
N PHE A 35 2.18 -1.68 4.75
CA PHE A 35 2.64 -0.35 4.37
C PHE A 35 3.48 -0.45 3.11
N PHE A 36 3.16 0.39 2.11
CA PHE A 36 3.93 0.53 0.89
C PHE A 36 4.43 1.96 0.79
N ALA A 37 5.75 2.14 0.69
CA ALA A 37 6.36 3.44 0.49
C ALA A 37 6.64 3.66 -1.01
N PHE A 38 6.26 4.83 -1.50
CA PHE A 38 6.48 5.25 -2.88
C PHE A 38 7.36 6.49 -2.88
N GLY A 39 8.35 6.53 -3.78
CA GLY A 39 9.24 7.68 -3.94
C GLY A 39 8.49 8.97 -4.32
N PRO A 40 9.13 10.13 -4.19
CA PRO A 40 8.47 11.44 -4.27
C PRO A 40 7.93 11.80 -5.66
N TYR A 41 8.36 11.08 -6.69
CA TYR A 41 7.94 11.28 -8.08
C TYR A 41 6.71 10.45 -8.47
N ASN A 42 6.20 9.60 -7.58
CA ASN A 42 5.01 8.82 -7.85
C ASN A 42 3.75 9.69 -7.71
N SER A 43 2.89 9.67 -8.71
CA SER A 43 1.59 10.33 -8.64
C SER A 43 0.57 9.48 -7.89
N ASN A 44 -0.40 10.11 -7.22
CA ASN A 44 -1.47 9.40 -6.50
C ASN A 44 -2.22 8.41 -7.41
N SER A 45 -2.53 8.81 -8.65
CA SER A 45 -3.18 7.94 -9.64
C SER A 45 -2.34 6.70 -9.94
N HIS A 46 -1.04 6.89 -10.18
CA HIS A 46 -0.10 5.81 -10.44
C HIS A 46 -0.04 4.83 -9.26
N ILE A 47 0.01 5.34 -8.03
CA ILE A 47 0.02 4.53 -6.81
C ILE A 47 -1.27 3.71 -6.68
N VAL A 48 -2.44 4.33 -6.89
CA VAL A 48 -3.73 3.63 -6.83
C VAL A 48 -3.81 2.51 -7.86
N HIS A 49 -3.27 2.71 -9.06
CA HIS A 49 -3.22 1.66 -10.08
C HIS A 49 -2.22 0.52 -9.76
N MET A 50 -1.13 0.81 -9.06
CA MET A 50 -0.13 -0.20 -8.67
C MET A 50 -0.56 -1.04 -7.46
N LEU A 51 -1.31 -0.44 -6.52
CA LEU A 51 -1.64 -1.05 -5.24
C LEU A 51 -2.27 -2.46 -5.32
N PRO A 52 -3.26 -2.74 -6.19
CA PRO A 52 -3.84 -4.08 -6.30
C PRO A 52 -2.80 -5.16 -6.60
N ARG A 53 -1.85 -4.87 -7.51
CA ARG A 53 -0.77 -5.81 -7.88
C ARG A 53 0.19 -6.03 -6.71
N LEU A 54 0.62 -4.96 -6.06
CA LEU A 54 1.51 -5.03 -4.89
C LEU A 54 0.91 -5.84 -3.74
N ILE A 55 -0.41 -5.69 -3.52
CA ILE A 55 -1.13 -6.47 -2.50
C ILE A 55 -1.15 -7.96 -2.88
N MET A 56 -1.47 -8.28 -4.13
CA MET A 56 -1.45 -9.66 -4.64
C MET A 56 -0.07 -10.31 -4.49
N ASP A 57 1.00 -9.61 -4.89
CA ASP A 57 2.38 -10.09 -4.77
C ASP A 57 2.79 -10.30 -3.31
N SER A 58 2.31 -9.42 -2.43
CA SER A 58 2.57 -9.53 -1.00
C SER A 58 1.81 -10.70 -0.36
N LYS A 59 0.65 -11.10 -0.90
CA LYS A 59 -0.07 -12.31 -0.48
C LYS A 59 0.59 -13.58 -1.02
N SER A 60 1.08 -13.56 -2.27
CA SER A 60 1.71 -14.73 -2.90
C SER A 60 3.03 -15.12 -2.24
N LYS A 61 3.83 -14.15 -1.78
CA LYS A 61 5.05 -14.41 -1.00
C LYS A 61 4.79 -15.15 0.31
N ARG A 62 3.72 -14.83 1.04
CA ARG A 62 3.36 -15.55 2.29
C ARG A 62 3.05 -17.03 2.07
N ARG A 63 2.42 -17.37 0.93
CA ARG A 63 2.14 -18.79 0.61
C ARG A 63 3.40 -19.62 0.39
N ARG A 64 4.51 -19.02 -0.05
CA ARG A 64 5.77 -19.74 -0.30
C ARG A 64 6.65 -19.93 0.93
N GLN A 65 6.45 -19.20 2.01
CA GLN A 65 7.23 -19.36 3.24
C GLN A 65 6.67 -20.42 4.20
N ASN A 66 5.46 -20.93 3.95
CA ASN A 66 4.82 -21.98 4.73
C ASN A 66 4.77 -23.34 4.00
N SER A 67 5.70 -23.59 3.06
CA SER A 67 5.84 -24.86 2.34
C SER A 67 7.22 -25.45 2.51
#